data_AF-A0A2V1CYD6-F1
#
_entry.id   AF-A0A2V1CYD6-F1
#
_cell.length_a   1.000
_cell.length_b   1.000
_cell.length_c   1.000
_cell.angle_alpha   90.00
_cell.angle_beta   90.00
_cell.angle_gamma   90.00
#
_symmetry.space_group_name_H-M   'P 1'
#
loop_
_entity.id
_entity.type
_entity.pdbx_description
1 polymer ?
#
loop_
_entity_poly.entity_id
_entity_poly.type
_entity_poly.pdbx_seq_one_letter_code
_entity_poly.pdbx_strand_id
1 'polypeptide(L)'
;MESNPESQLSTSNPSGMPSSSVARGSSAPQSSFDLFDMTLMHHYVTNTCKHLFIGARQILVWQHDIPALAASNIILVHGFLAVTAIHCAWKEPAQRDLYRSRALHHHGLSLPIFQEMVATASPKTAEVIVAYSILLCIWVYAFPEIAPEQLSLNDILRMVDVIRGSRTVFRLYRGVIMESPMHIFLNPPLPAPILEDQDTSVRQTLQLLRDQVGHQSDKNAVQQLQTFLDRYMTGFDYNRLSAAWMASVEDDYWDRLRDRHPDAVLVFSYSTLLIRASEHECWWMSGWSGRILQACSDIMSPEVKETIGWVYHEHRIRAGADELADIVRSRQG
;
A
#
# COMPACT_ATOMS: atom_id res chain seq x y z
N MET A 1 7.72 -94.28 25.51
CA MET A 1 8.13 -94.18 26.92
C MET A 1 8.40 -92.71 27.20
N GLU A 2 7.89 -92.21 28.32
CA GLU A 2 8.40 -91.09 29.15
C GLU A 2 8.84 -89.77 28.47
N SER A 3 8.54 -88.57 28.98
CA SER A 3 7.60 -88.12 30.03
C SER A 3 7.55 -86.58 30.00
N ASN A 4 6.38 -85.98 30.27
CA ASN A 4 6.21 -84.55 30.56
C ASN A 4 6.93 -84.17 31.88
N PRO A 5 7.31 -82.90 32.16
CA PRO A 5 6.40 -81.78 32.47
C PRO A 5 6.79 -80.48 31.69
N GLU A 6 6.09 -79.32 31.70
CA GLU A 6 4.82 -78.81 32.27
C GLU A 6 4.42 -77.51 31.49
N SER A 7 3.29 -76.80 31.66
CA SER A 7 2.07 -76.91 32.50
C SER A 7 0.86 -76.25 31.77
N GLN A 8 -0.28 -76.11 32.45
CA GLN A 8 -1.42 -75.23 32.08
C GLN A 8 -2.14 -74.71 33.33
N LEU A 9 -3.05 -73.74 33.14
CA LEU A 9 -4.06 -73.11 34.03
C LEU A 9 -3.76 -71.60 34.30
N SER A 10 -4.70 -70.64 34.21
CA SER A 10 -6.09 -70.68 33.71
C SER A 10 -6.67 -69.25 33.53
N THR A 11 -7.67 -69.11 32.62
CA THR A 11 -8.84 -68.17 32.63
C THR A 11 -8.68 -66.75 33.22
N SER A 12 -9.06 -65.63 32.58
CA SER A 12 -10.39 -65.34 31.99
C SER A 12 -10.42 -63.95 31.28
N ASN A 13 -11.28 -63.77 30.27
CA ASN A 13 -11.63 -62.45 29.74
C ASN A 13 -12.65 -61.75 30.64
N PRO A 14 -12.72 -60.40 30.61
CA PRO A 14 -13.87 -59.81 29.92
C PRO A 14 -13.59 -58.53 29.09
N SER A 15 -14.32 -58.44 27.97
CA SER A 15 -14.98 -57.22 27.46
C SER A 15 -14.15 -56.01 26.99
N GLY A 16 -13.98 -55.93 25.67
CA GLY A 16 -14.48 -54.80 24.87
C GLY A 16 -13.88 -53.40 25.10
N MET A 17 -12.88 -53.05 24.30
CA MET A 17 -12.65 -51.65 23.92
C MET A 17 -13.32 -51.34 22.57
N PRO A 18 -14.05 -50.22 22.42
CA PRO A 18 -14.65 -49.84 21.15
C PRO A 18 -13.59 -49.31 20.19
N SER A 19 -13.74 -49.64 18.91
CA SER A 19 -12.98 -49.01 17.82
C SER A 19 -13.19 -47.49 17.87
N SER A 20 -12.13 -46.73 18.15
CA SER A 20 -12.15 -45.27 18.05
C SER A 20 -12.19 -44.85 16.58
N SER A 21 -13.39 -44.88 16.01
CA SER A 21 -13.69 -44.35 14.68
C SER A 21 -13.22 -42.91 14.58
N VAL A 22 -12.42 -42.67 13.54
CA VAL A 22 -11.85 -41.38 13.16
C VAL A 22 -12.88 -40.25 13.24
N ALA A 23 -12.82 -39.47 14.33
CA ALA A 23 -13.39 -38.13 14.35
C ALA A 23 -12.43 -37.20 13.60
N ARG A 24 -12.57 -37.10 12.28
CA ARG A 24 -12.05 -35.96 11.52
C ARG A 24 -12.84 -34.74 11.97
N GLY A 25 -12.40 -34.12 13.07
CA GLY A 25 -12.76 -32.75 13.36
C GLY A 25 -12.38 -31.92 12.14
N SER A 26 -13.35 -31.25 11.54
CA SER A 26 -13.12 -30.24 10.52
C SER A 26 -12.47 -29.04 11.20
N SER A 27 -11.15 -29.13 11.44
CA SER A 27 -10.37 -28.00 11.88
C SER A 27 -10.46 -26.92 10.80
N ALA A 28 -11.09 -25.80 11.14
CA ALA A 28 -10.83 -24.56 10.43
C ALA A 28 -9.30 -24.38 10.35
N PRO A 29 -8.75 -23.89 9.23
CA PRO A 29 -7.31 -23.79 9.07
C PRO A 29 -6.74 -22.92 10.20
N GLN A 30 -6.03 -23.56 11.14
CA GLN A 30 -5.36 -22.84 12.20
C GLN A 30 -4.27 -21.99 11.56
N SER A 31 -4.37 -20.67 11.72
CA SER A 31 -3.32 -19.73 11.35
C SER A 31 -2.10 -19.97 12.23
N SER A 32 -1.24 -20.89 11.83
CA SER A 32 -0.03 -21.26 12.55
C SER A 32 1.03 -20.20 12.34
N PHE A 33 1.30 -19.41 13.39
CA PHE A 33 2.46 -18.53 13.43
C PHE A 33 3.68 -19.25 14.01
N ASP A 34 4.86 -18.97 13.49
CA ASP A 34 6.12 -19.52 13.98
C ASP A 34 7.02 -18.46 14.67
N LEU A 35 8.21 -18.85 15.10
CA LEU A 35 9.15 -17.95 15.77
C LEU A 35 9.65 -16.81 14.87
N PHE A 36 9.67 -17.00 13.55
CA PHE A 36 10.04 -15.97 12.61
C PHE A 36 8.93 -14.90 12.53
N ASP A 37 7.67 -15.29 12.59
CA ASP A 37 6.55 -14.34 12.72
C ASP A 37 6.59 -13.54 14.02
N MET A 38 6.97 -14.18 15.13
CA MET A 38 7.15 -13.46 16.41
C MET A 38 8.29 -12.43 16.30
N THR A 39 9.35 -12.75 15.55
CA THR A 39 10.47 -11.84 15.28
C THR A 39 10.04 -10.68 14.38
N LEU A 40 9.26 -10.95 13.33
CA LEU A 40 8.66 -9.93 12.45
C LEU A 40 7.66 -9.06 13.22
N MET A 41 6.82 -9.62 14.09
CA MET A 41 5.90 -8.86 14.94
C MET A 41 6.66 -7.93 15.91
N HIS A 42 7.73 -8.42 16.53
CA HIS A 42 8.61 -7.58 17.35
C HIS A 42 9.26 -6.46 16.52
N HIS A 43 9.74 -6.76 15.33
CA HIS A 43 10.31 -5.77 14.40
C HIS A 43 9.26 -4.75 13.94
N TYR A 44 7.99 -5.15 13.78
CA TYR A 44 6.90 -4.23 13.45
C TYR A 44 6.73 -3.15 14.51
N VAL A 45 6.48 -3.55 15.77
CA VAL A 45 6.17 -2.62 16.89
C VAL A 45 7.36 -1.80 17.37
N THR A 46 8.59 -2.28 17.13
CA THR A 46 9.83 -1.55 17.51
C THR A 46 10.37 -0.67 16.39
N ASN A 47 10.22 -1.06 15.13
CA ASN A 47 10.91 -0.47 13.98
C ASN A 47 10.00 -0.14 12.79
N THR A 48 9.30 -1.10 12.18
CA THR A 48 8.56 -0.85 10.91
C THR A 48 7.49 0.22 11.06
N CYS A 49 6.64 0.16 12.09
CA CYS A 49 5.53 1.11 12.27
C CYS A 49 5.98 2.60 12.24
N LYS A 50 7.16 2.88 12.79
CA LYS A 50 7.78 4.23 12.83
C LYS A 50 8.29 4.72 11.48
N HIS A 51 8.45 3.82 10.51
CA HIS A 51 8.92 4.12 9.15
C HIS A 51 7.79 3.98 8.10
N LEU A 52 6.53 3.78 8.51
CA LEU A 52 5.40 3.73 7.57
C LEU A 52 4.92 5.13 7.19
N PHE A 53 4.77 6.04 8.16
CA PHE A 53 4.17 7.35 7.96
C PHE A 53 4.84 8.44 8.79
N ILE A 54 4.77 9.67 8.28
CA ILE A 54 5.42 10.84 8.87
C ILE A 54 4.46 11.51 9.86
N GLY A 55 4.99 11.91 11.03
CA GLY A 55 4.27 12.65 12.06
C GLY A 55 3.85 11.78 13.26
N ALA A 56 4.08 12.31 14.46
CA ALA A 56 3.93 11.55 15.72
C ALA A 56 2.53 10.92 15.93
N ARG A 57 1.46 11.61 15.52
CA ARG A 57 0.09 11.08 15.61
C ARG A 57 -0.13 9.86 14.71
N GLN A 58 0.47 9.84 13.51
CA GLN A 58 0.37 8.70 12.61
C GLN A 58 1.15 7.51 13.15
N ILE A 59 2.35 7.74 13.68
CA ILE A 59 3.15 6.68 14.31
C ILE A 59 2.37 5.99 15.43
N LEU A 60 1.63 6.73 16.27
CA LEU A 60 0.82 6.13 17.35
C LEU A 60 -0.27 5.17 16.83
N VAL A 61 -1.00 5.55 15.78
CA VAL A 61 -2.03 4.68 15.16
C VAL A 61 -1.41 3.36 14.70
N TRP A 62 -0.32 3.44 13.94
CA TRP A 62 0.34 2.26 13.38
C TRP A 62 1.12 1.45 14.43
N GLN A 63 1.57 2.06 15.52
CA GLN A 63 2.30 1.38 16.59
C GLN A 63 1.39 0.72 17.65
N HIS A 64 0.20 1.27 17.90
CA HIS A 64 -0.68 0.83 18.99
C HIS A 64 -2.07 0.40 18.52
N ASP A 65 -2.81 1.27 17.82
CA ASP A 65 -4.22 1.02 17.48
C ASP A 65 -4.36 -0.12 16.46
N ILE A 66 -3.51 -0.17 15.45
CA ILE A 66 -3.52 -1.24 14.42
C ILE A 66 -3.17 -2.62 15.02
N PRO A 67 -2.11 -2.79 15.85
CA PRO A 67 -1.91 -4.04 16.60
C PRO A 67 -3.06 -4.42 17.53
N ALA A 68 -3.67 -3.45 18.23
CA ALA A 68 -4.81 -3.71 19.11
C ALA A 68 -6.04 -4.21 18.31
N LEU A 69 -6.32 -3.60 17.15
CA LEU A 69 -7.37 -4.05 16.23
C LEU A 69 -7.05 -5.43 15.63
N ALA A 70 -5.78 -5.70 15.33
CA ALA A 70 -5.30 -6.97 14.79
C ALA A 70 -5.44 -8.15 15.77
N ALA A 71 -5.46 -7.90 17.09
CA ALA A 71 -5.64 -8.95 18.11
C ALA A 71 -6.94 -9.76 17.94
N SER A 72 -7.96 -9.17 17.29
CA SER A 72 -9.22 -9.84 16.92
C SER A 72 -9.40 -10.02 15.41
N ASN A 73 -8.41 -9.63 14.59
CA ASN A 73 -8.52 -9.56 13.13
C ASN A 73 -7.25 -10.09 12.44
N ILE A 74 -7.24 -11.40 12.19
CA ILE A 74 -6.09 -12.15 11.63
C ILE A 74 -5.53 -11.56 10.32
N ILE A 75 -6.41 -10.97 9.50
CA ILE A 75 -6.05 -10.30 8.24
C ILE A 75 -5.04 -9.16 8.45
N LEU A 76 -5.15 -8.40 9.55
CA LEU A 76 -4.23 -7.31 9.87
C LEU A 76 -2.88 -7.85 10.34
N VAL A 77 -2.86 -8.97 11.07
CA VAL A 77 -1.62 -9.65 11.47
C VAL A 77 -0.85 -10.06 10.22
N HIS A 78 -1.49 -10.74 9.28
CA HIS A 78 -0.86 -11.07 7.99
C HIS A 78 -0.45 -9.81 7.21
N GLY A 79 -1.30 -8.77 7.14
CA GLY A 79 -0.97 -7.51 6.47
C GLY A 79 0.28 -6.83 7.00
N PHE A 80 0.41 -6.67 8.32
CA PHE A 80 1.59 -6.01 8.89
C PHE A 80 2.84 -6.90 8.88
N LEU A 81 2.70 -8.23 9.03
CA LEU A 81 3.83 -9.15 8.89
C LEU A 81 4.37 -9.16 7.45
N ALA A 82 3.47 -9.10 6.45
CA ALA A 82 3.84 -8.99 5.05
C ALA A 82 4.65 -7.69 4.80
N VAL A 83 4.16 -6.54 5.26
CA VAL A 83 4.85 -5.24 5.14
C VAL A 83 6.18 -5.21 5.90
N THR A 84 6.24 -5.75 7.12
CA THR A 84 7.50 -5.83 7.89
C THR A 84 8.52 -6.75 7.23
N ALA A 85 8.09 -7.87 6.65
CA ALA A 85 8.99 -8.72 5.89
C ALA A 85 9.59 -7.97 4.68
N ILE A 86 8.82 -7.16 3.93
CA ILE A 86 9.41 -6.31 2.88
C ILE A 86 10.39 -5.28 3.48
N HIS A 87 10.04 -4.61 4.58
CA HIS A 87 10.92 -3.65 5.26
C HIS A 87 12.26 -4.29 5.69
N CYS A 88 12.24 -5.53 6.18
CA CYS A 88 13.44 -6.31 6.47
C CYS A 88 14.20 -6.69 5.19
N ALA A 89 13.53 -7.17 4.14
CA ALA A 89 14.14 -7.47 2.83
C ALA A 89 14.82 -6.26 2.16
N TRP A 90 14.32 -5.05 2.45
CA TRP A 90 14.90 -3.78 2.04
C TRP A 90 16.14 -3.43 2.89
N LYS A 91 16.05 -3.50 4.22
CA LYS A 91 17.17 -3.21 5.15
C LYS A 91 18.30 -4.25 5.13
N GLU A 92 18.01 -5.50 4.80
CA GLU A 92 18.95 -6.63 4.85
C GLU A 92 19.07 -7.36 3.49
N PRO A 93 19.80 -6.80 2.50
CA PRO A 93 19.94 -7.41 1.17
C PRO A 93 20.45 -8.86 1.20
N ALA A 94 21.29 -9.22 2.19
CA ALA A 94 21.83 -10.57 2.35
C ALA A 94 20.77 -11.63 2.73
N GLN A 95 19.63 -11.22 3.29
CA GLN A 95 18.50 -12.09 3.67
C GLN A 95 17.25 -11.81 2.83
N ARG A 96 17.38 -11.07 1.71
CA ARG A 96 16.26 -10.56 0.91
C ARG A 96 15.29 -11.64 0.47
N ASP A 97 15.77 -12.79 0.01
CA ASP A 97 14.90 -13.87 -0.48
C ASP A 97 14.11 -14.57 0.63
N LEU A 98 14.70 -14.73 1.82
CA LEU A 98 14.01 -15.28 3.01
C LEU A 98 12.84 -14.37 3.40
N TYR A 99 13.12 -13.08 3.52
CA TYR A 99 12.11 -12.08 3.86
C TYR A 99 11.07 -11.90 2.74
N ARG A 100 11.48 -11.89 1.45
CA ARG A 100 10.57 -11.84 0.29
C ARG A 100 9.62 -13.04 0.26
N SER A 101 10.12 -14.25 0.58
CA SER A 101 9.29 -15.46 0.68
C SER A 101 8.24 -15.32 1.79
N ARG A 102 8.62 -14.83 2.98
CA ARG A 102 7.68 -14.64 4.09
C ARG A 102 6.68 -13.50 3.84
N ALA A 103 7.12 -12.45 3.17
CA ALA A 103 6.28 -11.37 2.67
C ALA A 103 5.16 -11.92 1.77
N LEU A 104 5.53 -12.70 0.74
CA LEU A 104 4.59 -13.34 -0.19
C LEU A 104 3.65 -14.32 0.51
N HIS A 105 4.16 -15.09 1.47
CA HIS A 105 3.35 -16.04 2.25
C HIS A 105 2.19 -15.35 2.98
N HIS A 106 2.45 -14.29 3.75
CA HIS A 106 1.38 -13.60 4.48
C HIS A 106 0.46 -12.81 3.55
N HIS A 107 0.97 -12.18 2.49
CA HIS A 107 0.13 -11.54 1.48
C HIS A 107 -0.84 -12.54 0.82
N GLY A 108 -0.35 -13.73 0.48
CA GLY A 108 -1.17 -14.81 -0.08
C GLY A 108 -2.24 -15.35 0.88
N LEU A 109 -1.95 -15.38 2.19
CA LEU A 109 -2.93 -15.75 3.22
C LEU A 109 -4.01 -14.68 3.45
N SER A 110 -3.65 -13.39 3.40
CA SER A 110 -4.61 -12.30 3.68
C SER A 110 -5.48 -11.90 2.50
N LEU A 111 -5.03 -12.09 1.25
CA LEU A 111 -5.77 -11.65 0.07
C LEU A 111 -7.17 -12.30 -0.08
N PRO A 112 -7.37 -13.62 0.12
CA PRO A 112 -8.71 -14.22 0.07
C PRO A 112 -9.64 -13.69 1.18
N ILE A 113 -9.10 -13.52 2.40
CA ILE A 113 -9.83 -12.97 3.54
C ILE A 113 -10.28 -11.53 3.24
N PHE A 114 -9.40 -10.74 2.62
CA PHE A 114 -9.73 -9.37 2.20
C PHE A 114 -10.88 -9.35 1.18
N GLN A 115 -10.82 -10.22 0.17
CA GLN A 115 -11.86 -10.31 -0.87
C GLN A 115 -13.22 -10.69 -0.29
N GLU A 116 -13.28 -11.65 0.63
CA GLU A 116 -14.50 -12.04 1.35
C GLU A 116 -15.03 -10.90 2.24
N MET A 117 -14.15 -10.24 3.00
CA MET A 117 -14.52 -9.11 3.86
C MET A 117 -15.03 -7.90 3.07
N VAL A 118 -14.50 -7.64 1.87
CA VAL A 118 -15.00 -6.58 0.98
C VAL A 118 -16.35 -6.98 0.38
N ALA A 119 -16.54 -8.23 -0.03
CA ALA A 119 -17.82 -8.72 -0.56
C ALA A 119 -18.95 -8.70 0.49
N THR A 120 -18.61 -8.87 1.77
CA THR A 120 -19.54 -8.85 2.92
C THR A 120 -19.33 -7.62 3.82
N ALA A 121 -18.86 -6.51 3.24
CA ALA A 121 -18.50 -5.31 4.00
C ALA A 121 -19.67 -4.78 4.85
N SER A 122 -19.35 -4.35 6.07
CA SER A 122 -20.32 -3.89 7.05
C SER A 122 -19.73 -2.79 7.93
N PRO A 123 -20.54 -2.02 8.68
CA PRO A 123 -20.05 -1.06 9.66
C PRO A 123 -19.00 -1.64 10.63
N LYS A 124 -19.16 -2.91 11.04
CA LYS A 124 -18.26 -3.58 12.00
C LYS A 124 -16.93 -3.98 11.39
N THR A 125 -16.87 -4.20 10.08
CA THR A 125 -15.66 -4.63 9.37
C THR A 125 -14.97 -3.49 8.63
N ALA A 126 -15.64 -2.36 8.44
CA ALA A 126 -15.18 -1.22 7.66
C ALA A 126 -13.79 -0.68 8.06
N GLU A 127 -13.53 -0.50 9.37
CA GLU A 127 -12.23 -0.04 9.85
C GLU A 127 -11.12 -1.04 9.50
N VAL A 128 -11.35 -2.35 9.71
CA VAL A 128 -10.40 -3.42 9.42
C VAL A 128 -10.09 -3.49 7.92
N ILE A 129 -11.11 -3.35 7.07
CA ILE A 129 -10.96 -3.33 5.61
C ILE A 129 -10.11 -2.12 5.17
N VAL A 130 -10.34 -0.93 5.75
CA VAL A 130 -9.56 0.28 5.42
C VAL A 130 -8.14 0.21 5.98
N ALA A 131 -7.94 -0.26 7.21
CA ALA A 131 -6.63 -0.51 7.79
C ALA A 131 -5.78 -1.46 6.94
N TYR A 132 -6.36 -2.61 6.56
CA TYR A 132 -5.69 -3.56 5.68
C TYR A 132 -5.46 -2.98 4.28
N SER A 133 -6.40 -2.20 3.74
CA SER A 133 -6.22 -1.55 2.43
C SER A 133 -4.99 -0.63 2.40
N ILE A 134 -4.72 0.09 3.49
CA ILE A 134 -3.53 0.96 3.58
C ILE A 134 -2.24 0.11 3.66
N LEU A 135 -2.23 -0.99 4.41
CA LEU A 135 -1.12 -1.96 4.41
C LEU A 135 -0.92 -2.59 3.02
N LEU A 136 -1.99 -2.86 2.30
CA LEU A 136 -1.96 -3.37 0.93
C LEU A 136 -1.42 -2.33 -0.07
N CYS A 137 -1.74 -1.04 0.11
CA CYS A 137 -1.10 0.04 -0.64
C CYS A 137 0.41 0.08 -0.38
N ILE A 138 0.84 0.01 0.89
CA ILE A 138 2.27 -0.04 1.25
C ILE A 138 2.94 -1.26 0.60
N TRP A 139 2.30 -2.44 0.65
CA TRP A 139 2.78 -3.64 -0.03
C TRP A 139 2.99 -3.42 -1.53
N VAL A 140 1.97 -2.87 -2.21
CA VAL A 140 1.97 -2.59 -3.65
C VAL A 140 3.13 -1.68 -4.06
N TYR A 141 3.38 -0.62 -3.28
CA TYR A 141 4.51 0.27 -3.52
C TYR A 141 5.86 -0.38 -3.14
N ALA A 142 5.95 -1.08 -2.01
CA ALA A 142 7.24 -1.56 -1.50
C ALA A 142 7.79 -2.81 -2.22
N PHE A 143 6.92 -3.68 -2.73
CA PHE A 143 7.32 -4.98 -3.27
C PHE A 143 8.27 -4.90 -4.50
N PRO A 144 8.06 -4.01 -5.49
CA PRO A 144 8.97 -3.85 -6.65
C PRO A 144 10.41 -3.43 -6.32
N GLU A 145 10.71 -3.05 -5.08
CA GLU A 145 12.07 -2.72 -4.63
C GLU A 145 12.86 -3.96 -4.18
N ILE A 146 12.15 -4.98 -3.65
CA ILE A 146 12.74 -6.27 -3.26
C ILE A 146 12.58 -7.34 -4.36
N ALA A 147 11.72 -7.07 -5.33
CA ALA A 147 11.46 -7.83 -6.53
C ALA A 147 11.63 -6.89 -7.75
N PRO A 148 12.87 -6.58 -8.17
CA PRO A 148 13.13 -5.60 -9.21
C PRO A 148 12.65 -6.10 -10.57
N GLU A 149 11.40 -5.77 -10.89
CA GLU A 149 10.71 -6.06 -12.14
C GLU A 149 10.37 -4.73 -12.85
N GLN A 150 10.58 -4.67 -14.16
CA GLN A 150 10.20 -3.52 -14.98
C GLN A 150 8.66 -3.48 -15.09
N LEU A 151 8.02 -2.59 -14.33
CA LEU A 151 6.56 -2.45 -14.35
C LEU A 151 6.10 -1.80 -15.66
N SER A 152 5.15 -2.42 -16.36
CA SER A 152 4.46 -1.75 -17.46
C SER A 152 3.41 -0.77 -16.94
N LEU A 153 2.95 0.17 -17.78
CA LEU A 153 1.87 1.08 -17.40
C LEU A 153 0.60 0.30 -16.98
N ASN A 154 0.31 -0.84 -17.62
CA ASN A 154 -0.84 -1.68 -17.25
C ASN A 154 -0.71 -2.26 -15.83
N ASP A 155 0.50 -2.62 -15.39
CA ASP A 155 0.74 -3.17 -14.06
C ASP A 155 0.62 -2.08 -12.99
N ILE A 156 1.15 -0.88 -13.29
CA ILE A 156 0.97 0.32 -12.47
C ILE A 156 -0.52 0.68 -12.36
N LEU A 157 -1.30 0.60 -13.44
CA LEU A 157 -2.74 0.89 -13.41
C LEU A 157 -3.52 -0.12 -12.56
N ARG A 158 -3.19 -1.42 -12.62
CA ARG A 158 -3.76 -2.43 -11.71
C ARG A 158 -3.43 -2.14 -10.25
N MET A 159 -2.22 -1.65 -9.98
CA MET A 159 -1.79 -1.23 -8.65
C MET A 159 -2.55 0.02 -8.17
N VAL A 160 -2.82 0.96 -9.07
CA VAL A 160 -3.72 2.10 -8.81
C VAL A 160 -5.14 1.62 -8.54
N ASP A 161 -5.68 0.64 -9.27
CA ASP A 161 -7.04 0.12 -9.05
C ASP A 161 -7.22 -0.45 -7.63
N VAL A 162 -6.16 -1.04 -7.03
CA VAL A 162 -6.17 -1.45 -5.62
C VAL A 162 -6.32 -0.23 -4.67
N ILE A 163 -5.54 0.83 -4.91
CA ILE A 163 -5.64 2.09 -4.15
C ILE A 163 -7.05 2.67 -4.30
N ARG A 164 -7.59 2.72 -5.52
CA ARG A 164 -8.91 3.28 -5.84
C ARG A 164 -10.06 2.42 -5.33
N GLY A 165 -9.92 1.09 -5.25
CA GLY A 165 -10.92 0.19 -4.69
C GLY A 165 -11.18 0.43 -3.20
N SER A 166 -10.12 0.70 -2.42
CA SER A 166 -10.22 0.99 -0.98
C SER A 166 -11.13 2.19 -0.66
N ARG A 167 -11.15 3.18 -1.57
CA ARG A 167 -11.97 4.40 -1.50
C ARG A 167 -13.46 4.11 -1.35
N THR A 168 -13.95 3.05 -1.99
CA THR A 168 -15.39 2.73 -2.04
C THR A 168 -15.91 2.34 -0.66
N VAL A 169 -15.20 1.44 0.04
CA VAL A 169 -15.54 1.03 1.41
C VAL A 169 -15.41 2.20 2.37
N PHE A 170 -14.32 2.99 2.25
CA PHE A 170 -14.14 4.21 3.06
C PHE A 170 -15.29 5.22 2.88
N ARG A 171 -15.72 5.49 1.63
CA ARG A 171 -16.81 6.42 1.35
C ARG A 171 -18.15 5.92 1.91
N LEU A 172 -18.45 4.62 1.75
CA LEU A 172 -19.70 4.02 2.21
C LEU A 172 -19.85 4.04 3.74
N TYR A 173 -18.76 3.79 4.47
CA TYR A 173 -18.76 3.71 5.94
C TYR A 173 -18.07 4.90 6.61
N ARG A 174 -17.98 6.05 5.93
CA ARG A 174 -17.20 7.21 6.38
C ARG A 174 -17.51 7.64 7.82
N GLY A 175 -18.79 7.67 8.21
CA GLY A 175 -19.19 8.07 9.57
C GLY A 175 -18.55 7.18 10.64
N VAL A 176 -18.70 5.86 10.50
CA VAL A 176 -18.16 4.86 11.42
C VAL A 176 -16.63 4.92 11.49
N ILE A 177 -15.97 5.06 10.34
CA ILE A 177 -14.51 5.13 10.27
C ILE A 177 -13.98 6.43 10.92
N MET A 178 -14.72 7.52 10.84
CA MET A 178 -14.37 8.81 11.46
C MET A 178 -14.62 8.85 12.98
N GLU A 179 -15.35 7.87 13.53
CA GLU A 179 -15.48 7.63 14.98
C GLU A 179 -14.40 6.70 15.53
N SER A 180 -13.67 5.98 14.66
CA SER A 180 -12.60 5.05 15.03
C SER A 180 -11.22 5.74 15.14
N PRO A 181 -10.19 5.12 15.77
CA PRO A 181 -8.82 5.66 15.80
C PRO A 181 -8.25 6.02 14.42
N MET A 182 -8.69 5.32 13.36
CA MET A 182 -8.30 5.60 11.97
C MET A 182 -8.63 7.03 11.50
N HIS A 183 -9.53 7.76 12.17
CA HIS A 183 -9.82 9.18 11.85
C HIS A 183 -8.56 10.06 11.94
N ILE A 184 -7.61 9.74 12.83
CA ILE A 184 -6.34 10.46 13.00
C ILE A 184 -5.50 10.39 11.71
N PHE A 185 -5.56 9.24 11.03
CA PHE A 185 -4.83 8.98 9.79
C PHE A 185 -5.54 9.53 8.55
N LEU A 186 -6.87 9.44 8.52
CA LEU A 186 -7.69 9.82 7.36
C LEU A 186 -8.10 11.29 7.35
N ASN A 187 -8.11 11.96 8.51
CA ASN A 187 -8.35 13.39 8.66
C ASN A 187 -7.20 14.05 9.45
N PRO A 188 -6.01 14.17 8.85
CA PRO A 188 -4.91 14.95 9.41
C PRO A 188 -5.37 16.38 9.75
N PRO A 189 -4.91 16.97 10.87
CA PRO A 189 -5.05 18.41 11.09
C PRO A 189 -4.08 19.14 10.13
N LEU A 190 -4.49 19.30 8.86
CA LEU A 190 -3.75 20.11 7.90
C LEU A 190 -3.86 21.58 8.31
N PRO A 191 -2.74 22.30 8.48
CA PRO A 191 -2.77 23.75 8.47
C PRO A 191 -3.45 24.24 7.18
N ALA A 192 -4.12 25.39 7.25
CA ALA A 192 -4.54 26.06 6.03
C ALA A 192 -3.32 26.26 5.12
N PRO A 193 -3.43 26.06 3.79
CA PRO A 193 -2.31 26.31 2.90
C PRO A 193 -1.84 27.74 3.10
N ILE A 194 -0.53 27.93 3.28
CA ILE A 194 0.07 29.25 3.39
C ILE A 194 -0.07 29.89 2.01
N LEU A 195 -1.10 30.72 1.85
CA LEU A 195 -1.37 31.55 0.66
C LEU A 195 -0.38 32.72 0.56
N GLU A 196 0.90 32.47 0.87
CA GLU A 196 1.96 33.33 0.36
C GLU A 196 1.99 33.16 -1.16
N ASP A 197 2.15 34.28 -1.84
CA ASP A 197 2.11 34.44 -3.30
C ASP A 197 3.37 33.88 -3.97
N GLN A 198 3.72 32.64 -3.61
CA GLN A 198 4.83 31.89 -4.18
C GLN A 198 4.33 31.22 -5.46
N ASP A 199 4.41 31.99 -6.54
CA ASP A 199 4.22 31.53 -7.91
C ASP A 199 5.41 30.64 -8.32
N THR A 200 5.44 29.42 -7.78
CA THR A 200 6.50 28.44 -8.01
C THR A 200 6.53 28.02 -9.48
N SER A 201 7.69 27.63 -9.99
CA SER A 201 7.81 27.25 -11.40
C SER A 201 6.96 26.00 -11.70
N VAL A 202 6.73 25.16 -10.68
CA VAL A 202 5.77 24.05 -10.72
C VAL A 202 4.32 24.50 -10.87
N ARG A 203 3.86 25.51 -10.11
CA ARG A 203 2.48 26.04 -10.20
C ARG A 203 2.20 26.56 -11.62
N GLN A 204 3.10 27.39 -12.15
CA GLN A 204 3.01 27.89 -13.52
C GLN A 204 2.97 26.74 -14.55
N THR A 205 3.80 25.71 -14.38
CA THR A 205 3.84 24.55 -15.29
C THR A 205 2.54 23.76 -15.28
N LEU A 206 1.93 23.56 -14.11
CA LEU A 206 0.65 22.85 -14.01
C LEU A 206 -0.53 23.68 -14.51
N GLN A 207 -0.49 25.01 -14.38
CA GLN A 207 -1.47 25.89 -15.04
C GLN A 207 -1.36 25.77 -16.56
N LEU A 208 -0.16 25.89 -17.13
CA LEU A 208 0.07 25.71 -18.57
C LEU A 208 -0.39 24.33 -19.05
N LEU A 209 -0.07 23.25 -18.33
CA LEU A 209 -0.52 21.90 -18.63
C LEU A 209 -2.06 21.79 -18.64
N ARG A 210 -2.74 22.35 -17.61
CA ARG A 210 -4.20 22.35 -17.51
C ARG A 210 -4.86 23.11 -18.66
N ASP A 211 -4.22 24.16 -19.14
CA ASP A 211 -4.73 24.98 -20.24
C ASP A 211 -4.43 24.33 -21.61
N GLN A 212 -3.37 23.52 -21.70
CA GLN A 212 -2.98 22.72 -22.89
C GLN A 212 -3.85 21.46 -23.10
N VAL A 213 -4.14 20.67 -22.05
CA VAL A 213 -4.88 19.40 -22.21
C VAL A 213 -6.30 19.64 -22.71
N GLY A 214 -6.79 18.79 -23.62
CA GLY A 214 -8.07 18.99 -24.28
C GLY A 214 -9.29 18.64 -23.42
N HIS A 215 -9.22 17.52 -22.69
CA HIS A 215 -10.39 16.92 -22.04
C HIS A 215 -10.63 17.43 -20.62
N GLN A 216 -11.90 17.61 -20.24
CA GLN A 216 -12.25 18.20 -18.94
C GLN A 216 -11.77 17.35 -17.74
N SER A 217 -11.79 16.02 -17.85
CA SER A 217 -11.28 15.14 -16.79
C SER A 217 -9.78 15.31 -16.55
N ASP A 218 -9.02 15.58 -17.61
CA ASP A 218 -7.59 15.74 -17.55
C ASP A 218 -7.27 17.09 -16.87
N LYS A 219 -8.05 18.15 -17.18
CA LYS A 219 -8.03 19.44 -16.47
C LYS A 219 -8.37 19.30 -14.98
N ASN A 220 -9.39 18.51 -14.66
CA ASN A 220 -9.80 18.23 -13.28
C ASN A 220 -8.69 17.48 -12.52
N ALA A 221 -8.05 16.49 -13.13
CA ALA A 221 -6.94 15.75 -12.55
C ALA A 221 -5.71 16.63 -12.27
N VAL A 222 -5.37 17.55 -13.18
CA VAL A 222 -4.31 18.56 -12.97
C VAL A 222 -4.67 19.55 -11.86
N GLN A 223 -5.93 20.01 -11.82
CA GLN A 223 -6.39 20.92 -10.77
C GLN A 223 -6.35 20.26 -9.38
N GLN A 224 -6.69 18.97 -9.29
CA GLN A 224 -6.51 18.18 -8.07
C GLN A 224 -5.03 18.02 -7.73
N LEU A 225 -4.16 17.72 -8.71
CA LEU A 225 -2.72 17.58 -8.50
C LEU A 225 -2.11 18.84 -7.89
N GLN A 226 -2.47 20.02 -8.41
CA GLN A 226 -2.07 21.30 -7.82
C GLN A 226 -2.52 21.43 -6.35
N THR A 227 -3.77 21.06 -6.02
CA THR A 227 -4.28 21.11 -4.64
C THR A 227 -3.52 20.16 -3.70
N PHE A 228 -3.06 19.00 -4.18
CA PHE A 228 -2.23 18.10 -3.38
C PHE A 228 -0.77 18.60 -3.24
N LEU A 229 -0.21 19.25 -4.26
CA LEU A 229 1.11 19.89 -4.17
C LEU A 229 1.09 21.11 -3.26
N ASP A 230 0.03 21.92 -3.29
CA ASP A 230 -0.16 23.05 -2.36
C ASP A 230 -0.21 22.57 -0.90
N ARG A 231 -0.70 21.35 -0.65
CA ARG A 231 -0.63 20.69 0.66
C ARG A 231 0.76 20.17 0.99
N TYR A 232 1.49 19.58 0.02
CA TYR A 232 2.88 19.19 0.20
C TYR A 232 3.74 20.35 0.72
N MET A 233 3.57 21.54 0.14
CA MET A 233 4.28 22.76 0.52
C MET A 233 4.02 23.24 1.97
N THR A 234 3.01 22.70 2.66
CA THR A 234 2.82 22.95 4.10
C THR A 234 3.79 22.17 4.99
N GLY A 235 4.50 21.17 4.45
CA GLY A 235 5.54 20.40 5.16
C GLY A 235 5.02 19.29 6.08
N PHE A 236 3.70 19.01 6.11
CA PHE A 236 3.11 18.01 6.99
C PHE A 236 2.50 16.81 6.25
N ASP A 237 2.87 15.60 6.68
CA ASP A 237 2.13 14.34 6.43
C ASP A 237 1.80 14.11 4.94
N TYR A 238 2.86 14.26 4.13
CA TYR A 238 2.81 14.26 2.67
C TYR A 238 2.95 12.89 2.02
N ASN A 239 3.51 11.91 2.73
CA ASN A 239 3.84 10.61 2.13
C ASN A 239 2.60 9.76 1.74
N ARG A 240 1.39 10.21 2.10
CA ARG A 240 0.13 9.66 1.58
C ARG A 240 -0.50 10.46 0.43
N LEU A 241 0.00 11.65 0.08
CA LEU A 241 -0.66 12.58 -0.87
C LEU A 241 -0.73 12.01 -2.29
N SER A 242 0.29 11.26 -2.73
CA SER A 242 0.25 10.55 -4.02
C SER A 242 -0.92 9.56 -4.09
N ALA A 243 -1.00 8.63 -3.13
CA ALA A 243 -2.09 7.66 -3.06
C ALA A 243 -3.46 8.33 -2.87
N ALA A 244 -3.52 9.43 -2.12
CA ALA A 244 -4.74 10.21 -1.94
C ALA A 244 -5.19 10.95 -3.21
N TRP A 245 -4.27 11.44 -4.05
CA TRP A 245 -4.58 11.97 -5.38
C TRP A 245 -5.07 10.87 -6.32
N MET A 246 -4.36 9.73 -6.38
CA MET A 246 -4.79 8.58 -7.19
C MET A 246 -6.20 8.11 -6.81
N ALA A 247 -6.50 8.10 -5.51
CA ALA A 247 -7.83 7.83 -5.00
C ALA A 247 -8.82 8.97 -5.29
N SER A 248 -8.46 10.25 -5.26
CA SER A 248 -9.44 11.34 -5.42
C SER A 248 -9.94 11.51 -6.86
N VAL A 249 -9.09 11.28 -7.86
CA VAL A 249 -9.39 11.54 -9.27
C VAL A 249 -10.55 10.67 -9.79
N GLU A 250 -11.36 11.27 -10.65
CA GLU A 250 -12.59 10.73 -11.23
C GLU A 250 -12.35 9.64 -12.28
N ASP A 251 -13.33 8.77 -12.48
CA ASP A 251 -13.17 7.54 -13.27
C ASP A 251 -12.91 7.80 -14.76
N ASP A 252 -13.56 8.80 -15.36
CA ASP A 252 -13.35 9.25 -16.75
C ASP A 252 -11.87 9.52 -17.10
N TYR A 253 -11.09 10.06 -16.17
CA TYR A 253 -9.65 10.26 -16.36
C TYR A 253 -8.89 8.93 -16.43
N TRP A 254 -9.25 7.97 -15.58
CA TRP A 254 -8.60 6.65 -15.54
C TRP A 254 -9.03 5.77 -16.73
N ASP A 255 -10.25 5.94 -17.23
CA ASP A 255 -10.66 5.39 -18.53
C ASP A 255 -9.75 5.93 -19.63
N ARG A 256 -9.58 7.25 -19.72
CA ARG A 256 -8.70 7.87 -20.73
C ARG A 256 -7.23 7.46 -20.63
N LEU A 257 -6.73 7.27 -19.41
CA LEU A 257 -5.37 6.79 -19.17
C LEU A 257 -5.19 5.32 -19.56
N ARG A 258 -6.20 4.46 -19.30
CA ARG A 258 -6.24 3.07 -19.79
C ARG A 258 -6.30 3.00 -21.31
N ASP A 259 -7.04 3.92 -21.94
CA ASP A 259 -7.11 4.10 -23.40
C ASP A 259 -5.87 4.80 -23.99
N ARG A 260 -4.87 5.14 -23.15
CA ARG A 260 -3.56 5.70 -23.52
C ARG A 260 -3.64 7.04 -24.24
N HIS A 261 -4.65 7.87 -23.92
CA HIS A 261 -4.69 9.23 -24.43
C HIS A 261 -3.43 10.01 -23.99
N PRO A 262 -2.69 10.67 -24.91
CA PRO A 262 -1.41 11.32 -24.58
C PRO A 262 -1.53 12.33 -23.44
N ASP A 263 -2.57 13.17 -23.44
CA ASP A 263 -2.88 14.12 -22.37
C ASP A 263 -2.98 13.43 -20.99
N ALA A 264 -3.71 12.32 -20.91
CA ALA A 264 -3.91 11.59 -19.65
C ALA A 264 -2.60 10.95 -19.16
N VAL A 265 -1.81 10.37 -20.06
CA VAL A 265 -0.46 9.82 -19.78
C VAL A 265 0.50 10.92 -19.31
N LEU A 266 0.44 12.10 -19.93
CA LEU A 266 1.23 13.26 -19.54
C LEU A 266 0.84 13.76 -18.13
N VAL A 267 -0.45 13.89 -17.84
CA VAL A 267 -0.94 14.26 -16.50
C VAL A 267 -0.54 13.22 -15.44
N PHE A 268 -0.55 11.92 -15.77
CA PHE A 268 -0.09 10.87 -14.86
C PHE A 268 1.42 10.99 -14.59
N SER A 269 2.20 11.33 -15.62
CA SER A 269 3.63 11.61 -15.51
C SER A 269 3.89 12.79 -14.57
N TYR A 270 3.09 13.86 -14.65
CA TYR A 270 3.17 14.98 -13.71
C TYR A 270 2.80 14.62 -12.26
N SER A 271 1.94 13.62 -12.03
CA SER A 271 1.63 13.16 -10.65
C SER A 271 2.86 12.62 -9.90
N THR A 272 3.91 12.22 -10.62
CA THR A 272 5.17 11.76 -10.00
C THR A 272 5.88 12.84 -9.19
N LEU A 273 5.53 14.12 -9.36
CA LEU A 273 5.94 15.21 -8.46
C LEU A 273 5.59 14.90 -7.00
N LEU A 274 4.38 14.40 -6.72
CA LEU A 274 3.95 14.01 -5.35
C LEU A 274 4.71 12.79 -4.82
N ILE A 275 5.17 11.91 -5.71
CA ILE A 275 5.91 10.69 -5.36
C ILE A 275 7.35 11.05 -5.02
N ARG A 276 8.06 11.74 -5.93
CA ARG A 276 9.46 12.16 -5.71
C ARG A 276 9.60 13.01 -4.44
N ALA A 277 8.64 13.90 -4.21
CA ALA A 277 8.50 14.70 -3.00
C ALA A 277 8.49 13.89 -1.68
N SER A 278 8.17 12.60 -1.74
CA SER A 278 8.08 11.69 -0.59
C SER A 278 9.12 10.55 -0.63
N GLU A 279 9.77 10.32 -1.77
CA GLU A 279 10.57 9.14 -2.11
C GLU A 279 11.84 8.98 -1.25
N HIS A 280 12.41 10.09 -0.78
CA HIS A 280 13.64 10.11 0.03
C HIS A 280 13.42 9.72 1.50
N GLU A 281 12.24 9.98 2.05
CA GLU A 281 11.92 9.73 3.46
C GLU A 281 11.01 8.51 3.65
N CYS A 282 10.42 8.03 2.56
CA CYS A 282 9.43 6.97 2.56
C CYS A 282 9.94 5.76 1.79
N TRP A 283 10.64 4.86 2.49
CA TRP A 283 11.29 3.67 1.92
C TRP A 283 10.40 2.84 1.00
N TRP A 284 9.10 2.75 1.30
CA TRP A 284 8.15 1.97 0.49
C TRP A 284 7.80 2.63 -0.85
N MET A 285 8.04 3.92 -1.06
CA MET A 285 7.90 4.59 -2.37
C MET A 285 9.21 4.68 -3.17
N SER A 286 10.32 4.11 -2.69
CA SER A 286 11.62 4.19 -3.36
C SER A 286 11.55 3.71 -4.82
N GLY A 287 12.08 4.53 -5.75
CA GLY A 287 12.15 4.29 -7.19
C GLY A 287 10.85 4.53 -7.98
N TRP A 288 9.72 4.85 -7.33
CA TRP A 288 8.41 4.88 -8.00
C TRP A 288 8.21 5.99 -9.02
N SER A 289 8.76 7.16 -8.76
CA SER A 289 8.69 8.28 -9.71
C SER A 289 9.38 7.92 -11.04
N GLY A 290 10.53 7.22 -10.95
CA GLY A 290 11.26 6.70 -12.11
C GLY A 290 10.48 5.61 -12.84
N ARG A 291 9.94 4.61 -12.11
CA ARG A 291 9.13 3.53 -12.70
C ARG A 291 7.91 4.07 -13.46
N ILE A 292 7.18 5.05 -12.92
CA ILE A 292 6.03 5.66 -13.59
C ILE A 292 6.45 6.48 -14.82
N LEU A 293 7.47 7.34 -14.72
CA LEU A 293 7.95 8.12 -15.86
C LEU A 293 8.44 7.22 -17.00
N GLN A 294 9.15 6.14 -16.68
CA GLN A 294 9.60 5.16 -17.67
C GLN A 294 8.41 4.45 -18.33
N ALA A 295 7.45 3.95 -17.55
CA ALA A 295 6.27 3.26 -18.08
C ALA A 295 5.37 4.19 -18.95
N CYS A 296 5.28 5.48 -18.61
CA CYS A 296 4.59 6.48 -19.43
C CYS A 296 5.37 6.77 -20.73
N SER A 297 6.70 6.85 -20.68
CA SER A 297 7.53 6.96 -21.87
C SER A 297 7.37 5.72 -22.76
N ASP A 298 7.48 4.52 -22.22
CA ASP A 298 7.48 3.26 -22.98
C ASP A 298 6.17 2.99 -23.72
N ILE A 299 5.04 3.57 -23.28
CA ILE A 299 3.73 3.38 -23.93
C ILE A 299 3.50 4.31 -25.14
N MET A 300 4.27 5.40 -25.27
CA MET A 300 4.08 6.40 -26.31
C MET A 300 5.06 6.22 -27.48
N SER A 301 4.55 6.35 -28.71
CA SER A 301 5.39 6.30 -29.90
C SER A 301 6.28 7.55 -30.03
N PRO A 302 7.37 7.50 -30.81
CA PRO A 302 8.24 8.66 -31.03
C PRO A 302 7.50 9.90 -31.54
N GLU A 303 6.53 9.71 -32.44
CA GLU A 303 5.74 10.78 -33.06
C GLU A 303 4.82 11.46 -32.04
N VAL A 304 4.21 10.67 -31.14
CA VAL A 304 3.42 11.19 -30.02
C VAL A 304 4.30 11.97 -29.05
N LYS A 305 5.48 11.43 -28.69
CA LYS A 305 6.44 12.11 -27.81
C LYS A 305 6.92 13.43 -28.37
N GLU A 306 7.17 13.51 -29.68
CA GLU A 306 7.52 14.76 -30.36
C GLU A 306 6.34 15.75 -30.33
N THR A 307 5.14 15.29 -30.70
CA THR A 307 3.92 16.12 -30.77
C THR A 307 3.56 16.76 -29.41
N ILE A 308 3.68 16.01 -28.30
CA ILE A 308 3.41 16.54 -26.95
C ILE A 308 4.62 17.20 -26.30
N GLY A 309 5.79 17.23 -26.95
CA GLY A 309 7.01 17.76 -26.35
C GLY A 309 7.50 17.00 -25.11
N TRP A 310 7.40 15.66 -25.10
CA TRP A 310 7.70 14.80 -23.94
C TRP A 310 9.01 15.15 -23.23
N VAL A 311 10.09 15.37 -23.99
CA VAL A 311 11.43 15.68 -23.44
C VAL A 311 11.42 16.97 -22.60
N TYR A 312 10.65 17.97 -23.01
CA TYR A 312 10.47 19.20 -22.23
C TYR A 312 9.72 18.91 -20.94
N HIS A 313 8.59 18.20 -21.01
CA HIS A 313 7.79 17.89 -19.82
C HIS A 313 8.52 16.98 -18.83
N GLU A 314 9.25 15.95 -19.30
CA GLU A 314 10.05 15.09 -18.43
C GLU A 314 11.14 15.89 -17.69
N HIS A 315 11.82 16.81 -18.39
CA HIS A 315 12.78 17.72 -17.76
C HIS A 315 12.11 18.63 -16.72
N ARG A 316 10.95 19.24 -17.03
CA ARG A 316 10.18 20.07 -16.09
C ARG A 316 9.72 19.28 -14.86
N ILE A 317 9.30 18.02 -15.02
CA ILE A 317 8.89 17.16 -13.89
C ILE A 317 10.09 16.86 -12.98
N ARG A 318 11.24 16.50 -13.55
CA ARG A 318 12.46 16.20 -12.77
C ARG A 318 12.94 17.44 -12.01
N ALA A 319 13.16 18.56 -12.71
CA ALA A 319 13.61 19.81 -12.09
C ALA A 319 12.61 20.38 -11.07
N GLY A 320 11.30 20.29 -11.36
CA GLY A 320 10.25 20.75 -10.45
C GLY A 320 10.17 19.93 -9.17
N ALA A 321 10.51 18.64 -9.19
CA ALA A 321 10.56 17.84 -7.98
C ALA A 321 11.75 18.20 -7.08
N ASP A 322 12.89 18.56 -7.67
CA ASP A 322 14.07 19.01 -6.94
C ASP A 322 13.80 20.39 -6.29
N GLU A 323 13.20 21.33 -7.04
CA GLU A 323 12.70 22.64 -6.54
C GLU A 323 11.78 22.47 -5.32
N LEU A 324 10.77 21.59 -5.43
CA LEU A 324 9.82 21.31 -4.36
C LEU A 324 10.50 20.75 -3.09
N ALA A 325 11.46 19.84 -3.26
CA ALA A 325 12.19 19.23 -2.14
C ALA A 325 13.07 20.26 -1.40
N ASP A 326 13.73 21.17 -2.12
CA ASP A 326 14.52 22.24 -1.50
C ASP A 326 13.66 23.26 -0.74
N ILE A 327 12.49 23.63 -1.27
CA ILE A 327 11.58 24.54 -0.56
C ILE A 327 11.03 23.88 0.72
N VAL A 328 10.65 22.60 0.70
CA VAL A 328 10.17 21.94 1.94
C VAL A 328 11.29 21.74 2.95
N ARG A 329 12.51 21.37 2.53
CA ARG A 329 13.68 21.29 3.42
C ARG A 329 13.97 22.61 4.11
N SER A 330 13.98 23.73 3.37
CA SER A 330 14.24 25.06 3.94
C SER A 330 13.15 25.58 4.89
N ARG A 331 11.94 25.01 4.87
CA ARG A 331 10.84 25.32 5.79
C ARG A 331 10.82 24.46 7.06
N GLN A 332 11.60 23.39 7.10
CA GLN A 332 11.66 22.44 8.23
C GLN A 332 12.92 22.58 9.09
N GLY A 333 13.91 23.38 8.65
CA GLY A 333 15.15 23.70 9.38
C GLY A 333 15.07 24.98 10.20
#